data_AF-A0A958VN02-F1
#
_entry.id   AF-A0A958VN02-F1
#
_cell.length_a   1.000
_cell.length_b   1.000
_cell.length_c   1.000
_cell.angle_alpha   90.00
_cell.angle_beta   90.00
_cell.angle_gamma   90.00
#
_symmetry.space_group_name_H-M   'P 1'
#
loop_
_entity.id
_entity.type
_entity.pdbx_description
1 polymer ?
#
loop_
_entity_poly.entity_id
_entity_poly.type
_entity_poly.pdbx_seq_one_letter_code
_entity_poly.pdbx_strand_id
1 'polypeptide(L)'
;TLAIDGLDPQKRKSNLDKDVAAVGFGSSLAGLVGGLPMISEIVRSSANISSGARTQWSNFFHAVFLLMFIVVLRPVIEHIPLSALAAMLIYTGYRLASPHEFKHALSLGRSELLVFCTTLVMVLFTDLIIGIASGIVLNMLILVFKGVDIRRLFTYRGLEVEGESVVIKPDGALCFTNYLGLKKVLEKNKNRDIVLDLQQVNLIDHTVLSHLYSFEKRQHEMGLSVTHTHDGHLHSVGTNELSEQRENPSPLGVLALRRNVRMAELAEKLHGKYEGRAKNVTCFEAVNLFQEREVSEVRNCIHFEVGKLEATMADISLRSASRFAHHDSLITVLHLRLENVPEFRLLREMMLDKMLESVGRQDIDFSNYPEFSNHYLLQGTQENDVRIFFTPKMVEYLEMYKGYNLYGNSAGLVITRNNALISVGEMLQMLQFSEGLVLRMLQTP
;
A
#
# COMPACT_ATOMS: atom_id res chain seq x y z
N THR A 1 -6.69 10.78 17.52
CA THR A 1 -5.29 11.24 17.58
C THR A 1 -4.37 10.37 16.74
N LEU A 2 -3.14 10.84 16.49
CA LEU A 2 -2.06 10.33 15.61
C LEU A 2 -2.49 9.66 14.28
N ALA A 3 -3.24 8.55 14.34
CA ALA A 3 -3.97 8.00 13.19
C ALA A 3 -4.95 9.02 12.58
N ILE A 4 -5.66 9.80 13.41
CA ILE A 4 -6.56 10.86 12.93
C ILE A 4 -5.79 12.06 12.37
N ASP A 5 -4.62 12.38 12.92
CA ASP A 5 -3.79 13.47 12.41
C ASP A 5 -3.36 13.19 10.95
N GLY A 6 -3.15 11.91 10.61
CA GLY A 6 -2.87 11.48 9.24
C GLY A 6 -4.06 11.61 8.27
N LEU A 7 -5.29 11.64 8.79
CA LEU A 7 -6.52 11.80 8.00
C LEU A 7 -7.00 13.26 7.91
N ASP A 8 -6.42 14.18 8.70
CA ASP A 8 -6.84 15.58 8.74
C ASP A 8 -6.39 16.32 7.45
N PRO A 9 -7.33 16.84 6.63
CA PRO A 9 -6.98 17.58 5.42
C PRO A 9 -6.15 18.83 5.70
N GLN A 10 -6.27 19.40 6.90
CA GLN A 10 -5.50 20.57 7.34
C GLN A 10 -4.14 20.22 7.94
N LYS A 11 -3.80 18.92 8.03
CA LYS A 11 -2.52 18.41 8.57
C LYS A 11 -2.17 18.97 9.95
N ARG A 12 -3.17 19.23 10.80
CA ARG A 12 -2.94 19.73 12.16
C ARG A 12 -2.37 18.61 13.03
N LYS A 13 -1.51 18.97 13.98
CA LYS A 13 -0.88 18.01 14.90
C LYS A 13 -1.56 18.03 16.25
N SER A 14 -1.85 16.83 16.77
CA SER A 14 -2.30 16.64 18.13
C SER A 14 -1.12 16.64 19.10
N ASN A 15 -1.32 17.26 20.27
CA ASN A 15 -0.40 17.11 21.38
C ASN A 15 -0.80 15.85 22.16
N LEU A 16 0.03 14.81 22.11
CA LEU A 16 -0.27 13.50 22.71
C LEU A 16 -0.36 13.56 24.24
N ASP A 17 0.43 14.41 24.89
CA ASP A 17 0.37 14.57 26.36
C ASP A 17 -0.97 15.19 26.77
N LYS A 18 -1.44 16.19 26.00
CA LYS A 18 -2.77 16.79 26.21
C LYS A 18 -3.90 15.81 25.90
N ASP A 19 -3.75 14.96 24.89
CA ASP A 19 -4.74 13.95 24.53
C ASP A 19 -4.91 12.90 25.64
N VAL A 20 -3.81 12.33 26.13
CA VAL A 20 -3.83 11.36 27.22
C VAL A 20 -4.39 11.99 28.50
N ALA A 21 -3.99 13.21 28.83
CA ALA A 21 -4.54 13.94 29.98
C ALA A 21 -6.06 14.17 29.84
N ALA A 22 -6.52 14.55 28.64
CA ALA A 22 -7.95 14.76 28.37
C ALA A 22 -8.76 13.46 28.47
N VAL A 23 -8.24 12.34 27.96
CA VAL A 23 -8.88 11.02 28.07
C VAL A 23 -8.93 10.56 29.53
N GLY A 24 -7.86 10.77 30.29
CA GLY A 24 -7.82 10.43 31.72
C GLY A 24 -8.82 11.26 32.53
N PHE A 25 -8.84 12.59 32.32
CA PHE A 25 -9.78 13.48 33.00
C PHE A 25 -11.23 13.16 32.61
N GLY A 26 -11.51 12.99 31.31
CA GLY A 26 -12.84 12.63 30.80
C GLY A 26 -13.34 11.28 31.34
N SER A 27 -12.47 10.27 31.40
CA SER A 27 -12.82 8.96 31.96
C SER A 27 -13.06 9.01 33.47
N SER A 28 -12.29 9.84 34.19
CA SER A 28 -12.49 10.06 35.63
C SER A 28 -13.85 10.70 35.90
N LEU A 29 -14.19 11.74 35.13
CA LEU A 29 -15.49 12.41 35.24
C LEU A 29 -16.64 11.48 34.83
N ALA A 30 -16.47 10.67 33.78
CA ALA A 30 -17.44 9.66 33.39
C ALA A 30 -17.68 8.65 34.52
N GLY A 31 -16.61 8.14 35.14
CA GLY A 31 -16.69 7.20 36.25
C GLY A 31 -17.44 7.76 37.47
N LEU A 32 -17.28 9.05 37.79
CA LEU A 32 -18.02 9.71 38.87
C LEU A 32 -19.54 9.70 38.68
N VAL A 33 -20.02 9.62 37.44
CA VAL A 33 -21.45 9.59 37.08
C VAL A 33 -21.89 8.16 36.68
N GLY A 34 -21.06 7.15 36.93
CA GLY A 34 -21.35 5.74 36.59
C GLY A 34 -21.16 5.39 35.10
N GLY A 35 -20.47 6.23 34.34
CA GLY A 35 -20.13 6.01 32.94
C GLY A 35 -18.93 5.07 32.75
N LEU A 36 -18.79 4.55 31.53
CA LEU A 36 -17.65 3.71 31.13
C LEU A 36 -16.44 4.57 30.73
N PRO A 37 -15.21 4.03 30.84
CA PRO A 37 -14.01 4.72 30.38
C PRO A 37 -14.11 5.17 28.92
N MET A 38 -13.65 6.38 28.64
CA MET A 38 -13.70 6.97 27.30
C MET A 38 -12.50 6.50 26.47
N ILE A 39 -12.73 6.19 25.20
CA ILE A 39 -11.68 5.86 24.22
C ILE A 39 -11.75 6.80 23.02
N SER A 40 -10.62 6.99 22.35
CA SER A 40 -10.60 7.67 21.05
C SER A 40 -11.03 6.69 19.96
N GLU A 41 -12.14 6.97 19.28
CA GLU A 41 -12.65 6.10 18.22
C GLU A 41 -12.25 6.60 16.83
N ILE A 42 -11.54 5.77 16.08
CA ILE A 42 -11.03 6.12 14.75
C ILE A 42 -12.16 6.23 13.72
N VAL A 43 -13.11 5.29 13.74
CA VAL A 43 -14.17 5.19 12.72
C VAL A 43 -15.11 6.40 12.78
N ARG A 44 -15.68 6.74 13.94
CA ARG A 44 -16.47 7.96 14.11
C ARG A 44 -15.69 9.23 13.76
N SER A 45 -14.42 9.33 14.15
CA SER A 45 -13.60 10.51 13.85
C SER A 45 -13.37 10.68 12.36
N SER A 46 -13.12 9.58 11.63
CA SER A 46 -12.98 9.57 10.18
C SER A 46 -14.27 9.98 9.48
N ALA A 47 -15.41 9.44 9.91
CA ALA A 47 -16.73 9.84 9.39
C ALA A 47 -16.96 11.34 9.61
N ASN A 48 -16.63 11.86 10.80
CA ASN A 48 -16.77 13.27 11.14
C ASN A 48 -15.93 14.18 10.22
N ILE A 49 -14.68 13.81 9.96
CA ILE A 49 -13.79 14.51 9.02
C ILE A 49 -14.35 14.45 7.60
N SER A 50 -14.84 13.29 7.16
CA SER A 50 -15.43 13.12 5.83
C SER A 50 -16.70 13.95 5.62
N SER A 51 -17.45 14.21 6.70
CA SER A 51 -18.59 15.15 6.71
C SER A 51 -18.18 16.62 6.80
N GLY A 52 -16.88 16.92 6.72
CA GLY A 52 -16.35 18.28 6.70
C GLY A 52 -16.28 18.96 8.07
N ALA A 53 -16.43 18.23 9.18
CA ALA A 53 -16.33 18.80 10.51
C ALA A 53 -14.90 19.31 10.80
N ARG A 54 -14.81 20.53 11.35
CA ARG A 54 -13.53 21.22 11.59
C ARG A 54 -13.25 21.53 13.05
N THR A 55 -14.29 21.55 13.89
CA THR A 55 -14.26 22.03 15.27
C THR A 55 -14.82 20.98 16.24
N GLN A 56 -14.50 21.14 17.52
CA GLN A 56 -14.97 20.26 18.59
C GLN A 56 -16.50 20.32 18.81
N TRP A 57 -17.17 21.33 18.26
CA TRP A 57 -18.63 21.47 18.31
C TRP A 57 -19.35 20.27 17.71
N SER A 58 -18.77 19.61 16.69
CA SER A 58 -19.38 18.40 16.13
C SER A 58 -19.52 17.30 17.19
N ASN A 59 -18.49 17.09 18.02
CA ASN A 59 -18.54 16.10 19.10
C ASN A 59 -19.56 16.49 20.18
N PHE A 60 -19.65 17.78 20.51
CA PHE A 60 -20.64 18.28 21.45
C PHE A 60 -22.07 18.04 20.97
N PHE A 61 -22.40 18.45 19.73
CA PHE A 61 -23.73 18.21 19.16
C PHE A 61 -24.03 16.73 18.99
N HIS A 62 -23.04 15.91 18.60
CA HIS A 62 -23.20 14.45 18.54
C HIS A 62 -23.60 13.87 19.90
N ALA A 63 -22.92 14.27 20.98
CA ALA A 63 -23.27 13.83 22.33
C ALA A 63 -24.67 14.30 22.76
N VAL A 64 -25.04 15.55 22.46
CA VAL A 64 -26.38 16.10 22.74
C VAL A 64 -27.47 15.34 21.98
N PHE A 65 -27.28 15.08 20.69
CA PHE A 65 -28.24 14.30 19.90
C PHE A 65 -28.33 12.86 20.39
N LEU A 66 -27.21 12.23 20.74
CA LEU A 66 -27.21 10.87 21.28
C LEU A 66 -27.97 10.80 22.61
N LEU A 67 -27.77 11.77 23.51
CA LEU A 67 -28.54 11.86 24.76
C LEU A 67 -30.04 12.08 24.48
N MET A 68 -30.36 13.00 23.56
CA MET A 68 -31.75 13.27 23.15
C MET A 68 -32.42 12.02 22.59
N PHE A 69 -31.75 11.28 21.69
CA PHE A 69 -32.31 10.06 21.11
C PHE A 69 -32.48 8.96 22.14
N ILE A 70 -31.54 8.79 23.08
CA ILE A 70 -31.71 7.79 24.15
C ILE A 70 -32.94 8.12 25.02
N VAL A 71 -33.17 9.39 25.34
CA VAL A 71 -34.33 9.79 26.18
C VAL A 71 -35.64 9.70 25.41
N VAL A 72 -35.69 10.20 24.17
CA VAL A 72 -36.93 10.31 23.38
C VAL A 72 -37.28 9.00 22.67
N LEU A 73 -36.30 8.31 22.08
CA LEU A 73 -36.50 7.08 21.31
C LEU A 73 -36.34 5.80 22.14
N ARG A 74 -36.23 5.90 23.48
CA ARG A 74 -36.21 4.73 24.38
C ARG A 74 -37.20 3.62 23.98
N PRO A 75 -38.52 3.89 23.78
CA PRO A 75 -39.47 2.83 23.45
C PRO A 75 -39.16 2.14 22.12
N VAL A 76 -38.53 2.84 21.16
CA VAL A 76 -38.12 2.24 19.88
C VAL A 76 -36.85 1.39 20.05
N ILE A 77 -35.87 1.88 20.83
CA ILE A 77 -34.60 1.19 21.07
C ILE A 77 -34.83 -0.17 21.74
N GLU A 78 -35.81 -0.28 22.65
CA GLU A 78 -36.17 -1.54 23.32
C GLU A 78 -36.71 -2.61 22.36
N HIS A 79 -37.15 -2.23 21.15
CA HIS A 79 -37.61 -3.17 20.12
C HIS A 79 -36.47 -3.69 19.22
N ILE A 80 -35.23 -3.23 19.40
CA ILE A 80 -34.10 -3.69 18.58
C ILE A 80 -33.83 -5.16 18.91
N PRO A 81 -33.97 -6.08 17.93
CA PRO A 81 -33.77 -7.49 18.19
C PRO A 81 -32.29 -7.77 18.44
N LEU A 82 -32.01 -8.60 19.45
CA LEU A 82 -30.64 -9.02 19.79
C LEU A 82 -29.92 -9.68 18.60
N SER A 83 -30.67 -10.33 17.70
CA SER A 83 -30.11 -10.92 16.47
C SER A 83 -29.52 -9.88 15.52
N ALA A 84 -30.12 -8.68 15.41
CA ALA A 84 -29.58 -7.60 14.59
C ALA A 84 -28.27 -7.06 15.17
N LEU A 85 -28.19 -6.92 16.51
CA LEU A 85 -26.98 -6.51 17.20
C LEU A 85 -25.86 -7.57 17.05
N ALA A 86 -26.21 -8.84 17.21
CA ALA A 86 -25.27 -9.95 17.01
C ALA A 86 -24.74 -9.99 15.57
N ALA A 87 -25.61 -9.86 14.57
CA ALA A 87 -25.20 -9.80 13.17
C ALA A 87 -24.24 -8.63 12.89
N MET A 88 -24.50 -7.45 13.46
CA MET A 88 -23.61 -6.29 13.36
C MET A 88 -22.23 -6.57 13.99
N LEU A 89 -22.19 -7.21 15.16
CA LEU A 89 -20.93 -7.57 15.83
C LEU A 89 -20.14 -8.63 15.06
N ILE A 90 -20.80 -9.66 14.52
CA ILE A 90 -20.15 -10.69 13.71
C ILE A 90 -19.57 -10.08 12.43
N TYR A 91 -20.34 -9.23 11.75
CA TYR A 91 -19.88 -8.56 10.54
C TYR A 91 -18.67 -7.65 10.79
N THR A 92 -18.73 -6.84 11.85
CA THR A 92 -17.59 -5.97 12.21
C THR A 92 -16.37 -6.78 12.64
N GLY A 93 -16.57 -7.86 13.42
CA GLY A 93 -15.52 -8.81 13.78
C GLY A 93 -14.85 -9.45 12.57
N TYR A 94 -15.63 -9.98 11.62
CA TYR A 94 -15.11 -10.57 10.38
C TYR A 94 -14.31 -9.57 9.54
N ARG A 95 -14.80 -8.32 9.43
CA ARG A 95 -14.12 -7.27 8.70
C ARG A 95 -12.78 -6.87 9.35
N LEU A 96 -12.71 -6.85 10.68
CA LEU A 96 -11.50 -6.50 11.44
C LEU A 96 -10.49 -7.66 11.48
N ALA A 97 -10.94 -8.90 11.61
CA ALA A 97 -10.11 -10.10 11.69
C ALA A 97 -10.05 -10.85 10.35
N SER A 98 -9.97 -10.11 9.23
CA SER A 98 -10.04 -10.73 7.90
C SER A 98 -8.79 -11.59 7.62
N PRO A 99 -8.90 -12.66 6.80
CA PRO A 99 -7.75 -13.49 6.43
C PRO A 99 -6.60 -12.72 5.74
N HIS A 100 -6.91 -11.54 5.19
CA HIS A 100 -5.92 -10.63 4.64
C HIS A 100 -4.91 -10.16 5.69
N GLU A 101 -5.34 -9.92 6.93
CA GLU A 101 -4.46 -9.42 8.00
C GLU A 101 -3.38 -10.44 8.38
N PHE A 102 -3.70 -11.74 8.33
CA PHE A 102 -2.72 -12.82 8.54
C PHE A 102 -1.68 -12.87 7.42
N LYS A 103 -2.13 -12.71 6.16
CA LYS A 103 -1.22 -12.63 5.00
C LYS A 103 -0.33 -11.39 5.10
N HIS A 104 -0.90 -10.27 5.55
CA HIS A 104 -0.15 -9.05 5.77
C HIS A 104 0.92 -9.25 6.86
N ALA A 105 0.55 -9.79 8.03
CA ALA A 105 1.50 -10.10 9.10
C ALA A 105 2.63 -11.03 8.62
N LEU A 106 2.30 -12.06 7.82
CA LEU A 106 3.31 -12.94 7.23
C LEU A 106 4.23 -12.21 6.24
N SER A 107 3.71 -11.25 5.48
CA SER A 107 4.51 -10.44 4.55
C SER A 107 5.51 -9.52 5.26
N LEU A 108 5.24 -9.16 6.51
CA LEU A 108 6.13 -8.36 7.36
C LEU A 108 7.27 -9.19 7.97
N GLY A 109 7.13 -10.51 8.01
CA GLY A 109 8.14 -11.44 8.51
C GLY A 109 7.60 -12.53 9.42
N ARG A 110 8.33 -13.65 9.51
CA ARG A 110 7.96 -14.77 10.40
C ARG A 110 7.94 -14.39 11.88
N SER A 111 8.86 -13.53 12.31
CA SER A 111 8.89 -13.02 13.69
C SER A 111 7.65 -12.19 14.01
N GLU A 112 7.21 -11.34 13.08
CA GLU A 112 6.01 -10.52 13.25
C GLU A 112 4.74 -11.38 13.26
N LEU A 113 4.65 -12.38 12.37
CA LEU A 113 3.56 -13.35 12.42
C LEU A 113 3.54 -14.13 13.74
N LEU A 114 4.71 -14.51 14.26
CA LEU A 114 4.81 -15.22 15.52
C LEU A 114 4.35 -14.36 16.71
N VAL A 115 4.72 -13.08 16.76
CA VAL A 115 4.22 -12.11 17.75
C VAL A 115 2.71 -11.92 17.61
N PHE A 116 2.22 -11.77 16.38
CA PHE A 116 0.79 -11.62 16.08
C PHE A 116 -0.02 -12.83 16.54
N CYS A 117 0.37 -14.05 16.12
CA CYS A 117 -0.29 -15.29 16.49
C CYS A 117 -0.24 -15.54 18.00
N THR A 118 0.89 -15.23 18.65
CA THR A 118 1.00 -15.37 20.11
C THR A 118 0.05 -14.43 20.82
N THR A 119 0.00 -13.16 20.40
CA THR A 119 -0.94 -12.18 20.95
C THR A 119 -2.38 -12.66 20.77
N LEU A 120 -2.75 -13.07 19.56
CA LEU A 120 -4.09 -13.59 19.25
C LEU A 120 -4.47 -14.78 20.14
N VAL A 121 -3.62 -15.80 20.20
CA VAL A 121 -3.86 -17.00 21.00
C VAL A 121 -3.98 -16.63 22.48
N MET A 122 -3.08 -15.80 23.00
CA MET A 122 -3.12 -15.40 24.41
C MET A 122 -4.38 -14.58 24.73
N VAL A 123 -4.83 -13.67 23.84
CA VAL A 123 -6.10 -12.95 24.05
C VAL A 123 -7.29 -13.93 24.08
N LEU A 124 -7.31 -14.95 23.22
CA LEU A 124 -8.40 -15.91 23.15
C LEU A 124 -8.48 -16.84 24.38
N PHE A 125 -7.33 -17.21 24.95
CA PHE A 125 -7.27 -18.13 26.10
C PHE A 125 -7.21 -17.42 27.46
N THR A 126 -6.84 -16.15 27.48
CA THR A 126 -6.71 -15.36 28.72
C THR A 126 -7.55 -14.09 28.61
N ASP A 127 -6.91 -12.93 28.50
CA ASP A 127 -7.54 -11.63 28.39
C ASP A 127 -6.72 -10.73 27.47
N LEU A 128 -7.34 -9.63 27.02
CA LEU A 128 -6.71 -8.63 26.16
C LEU A 128 -5.38 -8.11 26.73
N ILE A 129 -5.34 -7.81 28.04
CA ILE A 129 -4.15 -7.24 28.69
C ILE A 129 -2.98 -8.24 28.68
N ILE A 130 -3.26 -9.49 29.05
CA ILE A 130 -2.25 -10.56 29.09
C ILE A 130 -1.76 -10.87 27.68
N GLY A 131 -2.67 -10.91 26.70
CA GLY A 131 -2.31 -11.08 25.30
C GLY A 131 -1.36 -9.99 24.79
N ILE A 132 -1.69 -8.71 25.00
CA ILE A 132 -0.83 -7.59 24.61
C ILE A 132 0.53 -7.67 25.32
N ALA A 133 0.54 -7.92 26.63
CA ALA A 133 1.79 -8.06 27.40
C ALA A 133 2.66 -9.20 26.86
N SER A 134 2.07 -10.36 26.54
CA SER A 134 2.78 -11.51 25.99
C SER A 134 3.42 -11.20 24.63
N GLY A 135 2.71 -10.49 23.74
CA GLY A 135 3.23 -10.06 22.45
C GLY A 135 4.40 -9.08 22.58
N ILE A 136 4.30 -8.11 23.50
CA ILE A 136 5.38 -7.16 23.79
C ILE A 136 6.61 -7.88 24.32
N VAL A 137 6.44 -8.78 25.30
CA VAL A 137 7.55 -9.56 25.88
C VAL A 137 8.22 -10.42 24.82
N LEU A 138 7.43 -11.11 24.00
CA LEU A 138 7.95 -11.95 22.92
C LEU A 138 8.71 -11.13 21.87
N ASN A 139 8.19 -9.96 21.49
CA ASN A 139 8.89 -9.07 20.57
C ASN A 139 10.23 -8.59 21.16
N MET A 140 10.25 -8.23 22.44
CA MET A 140 11.49 -7.88 23.14
C MET A 140 12.49 -9.04 23.16
N LEU A 141 12.04 -10.27 23.43
CA LEU A 141 12.90 -11.45 23.39
C LEU A 141 13.50 -11.65 21.99
N ILE A 142 12.69 -11.54 20.93
CA ILE A 142 13.17 -11.64 19.54
C ILE A 142 14.24 -10.59 19.24
N LEU A 143 14.05 -9.34 19.68
CA LEU A 143 15.05 -8.28 19.50
C LEU A 143 16.38 -8.62 20.19
N VAL A 144 16.32 -9.14 21.42
CA VAL A 144 17.52 -9.59 22.16
C VAL A 144 18.21 -10.75 21.45
N PHE A 145 17.45 -11.76 20.98
CA PHE A 145 18.00 -12.88 20.22
C PHE A 145 18.68 -12.44 18.91
N LYS A 146 18.23 -11.34 18.31
CA LYS A 146 18.84 -10.72 17.11
C LYS A 146 20.06 -9.84 17.42
N GLY A 147 20.58 -9.88 18.65
CA GLY A 147 21.81 -9.17 19.03
C GLY A 147 21.60 -7.72 19.49
N VAL A 148 20.37 -7.33 19.85
CA VAL A 148 20.11 -6.01 20.43
C VAL A 148 20.37 -6.03 21.95
N ASP A 149 21.27 -5.16 22.41
CA ASP A 149 21.49 -4.97 23.84
C ASP A 149 20.23 -4.51 24.56
N ILE A 150 19.92 -5.12 25.71
CA ILE A 150 18.73 -4.78 26.53
C ILE A 150 18.68 -3.28 26.89
N ARG A 151 19.85 -2.65 27.09
CA ARG A 151 19.96 -1.22 27.42
C ARG A 151 19.58 -0.32 26.25
N ARG A 152 19.78 -0.79 25.01
CA ARG A 152 19.48 -0.07 23.76
C ARG A 152 18.01 -0.19 23.36
N LEU A 153 17.27 -1.17 23.90
CA LEU A 153 15.84 -1.33 23.64
C LEU A 153 15.01 -0.12 24.11
N PHE A 154 15.31 0.43 25.28
CA PHE A 154 14.45 1.45 25.91
C PHE A 154 14.98 2.87 25.78
N THR A 155 16.25 3.04 25.39
CA THR A 155 16.90 4.35 25.34
C THR A 155 17.43 4.62 23.94
N TYR A 156 16.92 5.68 23.33
CA TYR A 156 17.51 6.22 22.11
C TYR A 156 18.89 6.80 22.42
N ARG A 157 19.89 6.39 21.64
CA ARG A 157 21.22 6.99 21.64
C ARG A 157 21.54 7.45 20.24
N GLY A 158 22.04 8.66 20.13
CA GLY A 158 22.49 9.20 18.87
C GLY A 158 23.16 10.55 19.07
N LEU A 159 24.04 10.88 18.14
CA LEU A 159 24.69 12.18 18.10
C LEU A 159 23.91 13.10 17.16
N GLU A 160 23.76 14.35 17.57
CA GLU A 160 23.26 15.44 16.74
C GLU A 160 24.45 16.33 16.43
N VAL A 161 24.80 16.42 15.15
CA VAL A 161 25.86 17.32 14.68
C VAL A 161 25.20 18.47 13.95
N GLU A 162 25.34 19.68 14.50
CA GLU A 162 24.77 20.89 13.91
C GLU A 162 25.73 21.48 12.86
N GLY A 163 25.19 21.75 11.67
CA GLY A 163 25.85 22.42 10.55
C GLY A 163 24.82 23.16 9.68
N GLU A 164 25.09 23.31 8.38
CA GLU A 164 24.12 23.86 7.41
C GLU A 164 22.89 22.95 7.25
N SER A 165 23.10 21.64 7.36
CA SER A 165 22.06 20.62 7.59
C SER A 165 22.32 19.92 8.94
N VAL A 166 21.26 19.36 9.55
CA VAL A 166 21.38 18.64 10.83
C VAL A 166 21.67 17.18 10.55
N VAL A 167 22.83 16.69 11.00
CA VAL A 167 23.19 15.28 10.88
C VAL A 167 22.78 14.56 12.16
N ILE A 168 21.85 13.62 12.04
CA ILE A 168 21.39 12.75 13.12
C ILE A 168 22.05 11.39 12.93
N LYS A 169 22.85 10.95 13.91
CA LYS A 169 23.57 9.67 13.88
C LYS A 169 23.05 8.75 14.98
N PRO A 170 22.01 7.93 14.75
CA PRO A 170 21.56 6.96 15.74
C PRO A 170 22.59 5.83 15.94
N ASP A 171 22.71 5.34 17.17
CA ASP A 171 23.63 4.26 17.56
C ASP A 171 22.85 3.02 18.03
N GLY A 172 23.23 1.85 17.50
CA GLY A 172 22.74 0.55 17.92
C GLY A 172 21.46 0.12 17.21
N ALA A 173 20.38 -0.09 17.95
CA ALA A 173 19.13 -0.60 17.40
C ALA A 173 18.04 0.47 17.45
N LEU A 174 17.24 0.59 16.40
CA LEU A 174 16.04 1.40 16.36
C LEU A 174 14.82 0.49 16.38
N CYS A 175 14.04 0.58 17.45
CA CYS A 175 12.86 -0.25 17.66
C CYS A 175 11.71 0.56 18.27
N PHE A 176 10.51 -0.01 18.27
CA PHE A 176 9.29 0.68 18.71
C PHE A 176 9.40 1.25 20.13
N THR A 177 10.17 0.58 21.01
CA THR A 177 10.40 0.98 22.40
C THR A 177 11.27 2.23 22.54
N ASN A 178 12.21 2.47 21.63
CA ASN A 178 13.08 3.66 21.67
C ASN A 178 12.74 4.72 20.61
N TYR A 179 11.77 4.43 19.72
CA TYR A 179 11.31 5.33 18.67
C TYR A 179 10.91 6.72 19.19
N LEU A 180 10.27 6.81 20.37
CA LEU A 180 9.86 8.10 20.93
C LEU A 180 11.04 9.04 21.18
N GLY A 181 12.23 8.51 21.51
CA GLY A 181 13.45 9.29 21.64
C GLY A 181 13.92 9.85 20.30
N LEU A 182 13.97 9.00 19.27
CA LEU A 182 14.31 9.42 17.91
C LEU A 182 13.31 10.46 17.37
N LYS A 183 12.01 10.24 17.59
CA LYS A 183 10.94 11.16 17.18
C LYS A 183 11.12 12.55 17.78
N LYS A 184 11.54 12.66 19.04
CA LYS A 184 11.82 13.96 19.68
C LYS A 184 12.94 14.71 18.94
N VAL A 185 14.02 14.03 18.58
CA VAL A 185 15.15 14.64 17.84
C VAL A 185 14.72 15.05 16.43
N LEU A 186 13.95 14.21 15.74
CA LEU A 186 13.41 14.51 14.40
C LEU A 186 12.45 15.70 14.43
N GLU A 187 11.52 15.75 15.38
CA GLU A 187 10.55 16.85 15.49
C GLU A 187 11.19 18.15 15.99
N LYS A 188 12.27 18.08 16.79
CA LYS A 188 13.10 19.25 17.14
C LYS A 188 13.69 19.91 15.90
N ASN A 189 14.14 19.10 14.94
CA ASN A 189 14.84 19.55 13.73
C ASN A 189 13.97 19.62 12.47
N LYS A 190 12.65 19.54 12.62
CA LYS A 190 11.69 19.40 11.52
C LYS A 190 11.66 20.56 10.50
N ASN A 191 12.32 21.68 10.76
CA ASN A 191 12.34 22.87 9.90
C ASN A 191 13.70 23.06 9.19
N ARG A 192 14.56 22.04 9.21
CA ARG A 192 15.90 22.04 8.62
C ARG A 192 16.05 20.81 7.73
N ASP A 193 16.99 20.87 6.79
CA ASP A 193 17.43 19.68 6.07
C ASP A 193 18.08 18.70 7.06
N ILE A 194 17.70 17.43 6.98
CA ILE A 194 18.14 16.38 7.89
C ILE A 194 18.92 15.33 7.12
N VAL A 195 20.13 15.03 7.59
CA VAL A 195 20.89 13.86 7.14
C VAL A 195 20.79 12.80 8.24
N LEU A 196 20.13 11.69 7.95
CA LEU A 196 20.01 10.56 8.86
C LEU A 196 21.13 9.54 8.55
N ASP A 197 22.15 9.53 9.40
CA ASP A 197 23.30 8.65 9.28
C ASP A 197 23.08 7.34 10.02
N LEU A 198 22.78 6.29 9.27
CA LEU A 198 22.41 4.96 9.79
C LEU A 198 23.60 4.00 9.85
N GLN A 199 24.83 4.46 9.64
CA GLN A 199 26.03 3.60 9.62
C GLN A 199 26.24 2.80 10.91
N GLN A 200 25.89 3.36 12.07
CA GLN A 200 26.03 2.70 13.37
C GLN A 200 24.74 2.00 13.82
N VAL A 201 23.75 1.88 12.92
CA VAL A 201 22.48 1.23 13.20
C VAL A 201 22.51 -0.20 12.70
N ASN A 202 22.55 -1.14 13.64
CA ASN A 202 22.63 -2.57 13.35
C ASN A 202 21.26 -3.15 12.99
N LEU A 203 20.18 -2.51 13.46
CA LEU A 203 18.83 -3.03 13.35
C LEU A 203 17.78 -1.92 13.36
N ILE A 204 16.81 -2.01 12.44
CA ILE A 204 15.63 -1.15 12.40
C ILE A 204 14.39 -2.04 12.28
N ASP A 205 13.47 -1.89 13.23
CA ASP A 205 12.18 -2.58 13.19
C ASP A 205 11.18 -1.92 12.21
N HIS A 206 10.12 -2.65 11.88
CA HIS A 206 9.13 -2.18 10.92
C HIS A 206 8.42 -0.90 11.40
N THR A 207 8.15 -0.80 12.70
CA THR A 207 7.47 0.35 13.30
C THR A 207 8.27 1.63 13.09
N VAL A 208 9.56 1.65 13.43
CA VAL A 208 10.42 2.82 13.22
C VAL A 208 10.52 3.16 11.74
N LEU A 209 10.67 2.16 10.88
CA LEU A 209 10.81 2.37 9.45
C LEU A 209 9.56 3.04 8.84
N SER A 210 8.37 2.58 9.20
CA SER A 210 7.10 3.17 8.74
C SER A 210 6.92 4.63 9.20
N HIS A 211 7.38 4.92 10.42
CA HIS A 211 7.34 6.26 10.98
C HIS A 211 8.39 7.21 10.36
N LEU A 212 9.59 6.71 10.05
CA LEU A 212 10.61 7.47 9.33
C LEU A 212 10.12 7.84 7.92
N TYR A 213 9.52 6.89 7.20
CA TYR A 213 8.92 7.13 5.89
C TYR A 213 7.83 8.20 5.95
N SER A 214 6.94 8.11 6.94
CA SER A 214 5.90 9.11 7.17
C SER A 214 6.47 10.48 7.54
N PHE A 215 7.65 10.53 8.18
CA PHE A 215 8.34 11.77 8.48
C PHE A 215 8.99 12.37 7.21
N GLU A 216 9.71 11.58 6.43
CA GLU A 216 10.33 11.98 5.16
C GLU A 216 9.30 12.53 4.17
N LYS A 217 8.18 11.83 3.98
CA LYS A 217 7.09 12.31 3.11
C LYS A 217 6.60 13.70 3.53
N ARG A 218 6.48 13.96 4.83
CA ARG A 218 6.07 15.27 5.36
C ARG A 218 7.13 16.35 5.15
N GLN A 219 8.42 16.01 5.27
CA GLN A 219 9.51 16.94 5.01
C GLN A 219 9.54 17.37 3.54
N HIS A 220 9.38 16.42 2.62
CA HIS A 220 9.30 16.71 1.19
C HIS A 220 8.12 17.62 0.82
N GLU A 221 6.96 17.45 1.47
CA GLU A 221 5.81 18.35 1.28
C GLU A 221 6.10 19.80 1.73
N MET A 222 7.06 19.99 2.64
CA MET A 222 7.52 21.31 3.11
C MET A 222 8.72 21.83 2.31
N GLY A 223 9.15 21.12 1.25
CA GLY A 223 10.31 21.47 0.44
C GLY A 223 11.66 21.18 1.09
N LEU A 224 11.68 20.42 2.19
CA LEU A 224 12.88 20.03 2.93
C LEU A 224 13.34 18.63 2.50
N SER A 225 14.64 18.38 2.60
CA SER A 225 15.26 17.11 2.21
C SER A 225 15.63 16.25 3.42
N VAL A 226 15.36 14.94 3.32
CA VAL A 226 15.86 13.94 4.26
C VAL A 226 16.76 12.99 3.48
N THR A 227 18.06 12.98 3.80
CA THR A 227 19.04 12.13 3.11
C THR A 227 19.51 11.03 4.06
N HIS A 228 19.63 9.80 3.56
CA HIS A 228 20.09 8.65 4.34
C HIS A 228 21.52 8.27 3.93
N THR A 229 22.43 8.13 4.89
CA THR A 229 23.76 7.51 4.67
C THR A 229 23.79 6.14 5.32
N HIS A 230 24.19 5.11 4.56
CA HIS A 230 24.27 3.72 5.04
C HIS A 230 25.48 2.99 4.44
N ASP A 231 26.04 2.06 5.22
CA ASP A 231 27.08 1.12 4.78
C ASP A 231 26.59 -0.31 5.04
N GLY A 232 26.27 -1.07 3.98
CA GLY A 232 26.09 -2.54 3.88
C GLY A 232 25.30 -3.38 4.92
N HIS A 233 25.34 -3.10 6.23
CA HIS A 233 25.11 -4.05 7.33
C HIS A 233 23.80 -3.85 8.12
N LEU A 234 22.68 -3.51 7.47
CA LEU A 234 21.38 -3.33 8.15
C LEU A 234 20.59 -4.64 8.22
N HIS A 235 20.50 -5.25 9.40
CA HIS A 235 19.58 -6.37 9.65
C HIS A 235 18.19 -5.83 10.04
N SER A 236 17.23 -5.85 9.11
CA SER A 236 15.83 -5.53 9.44
C SER A 236 15.16 -6.70 10.16
N VAL A 237 14.43 -6.42 11.23
CA VAL A 237 13.76 -7.45 12.06
C VAL A 237 12.64 -8.19 11.33
N GLY A 238 12.20 -7.71 10.15
CA GLY A 238 11.13 -8.32 9.37
C GLY A 238 11.55 -9.25 8.23
N THR A 239 12.83 -9.41 7.91
CA THR A 239 13.23 -10.19 6.72
C THR A 239 13.72 -11.59 7.08
N ASN A 240 13.02 -12.62 6.57
CA ASN A 240 13.25 -14.06 6.78
C ASN A 240 14.72 -14.54 6.67
N GLU A 241 15.10 -15.52 7.50
CA GLU A 241 16.30 -16.38 7.34
C GLU A 241 16.22 -17.38 6.16
N LEU A 242 15.10 -17.44 5.43
CA LEU A 242 15.07 -18.04 4.07
C LEU A 242 15.52 -17.04 2.97
N SER A 243 15.96 -15.85 3.37
CA SER A 243 16.52 -14.82 2.50
C SER A 243 18.01 -14.57 2.74
N GLU A 244 18.74 -15.49 3.40
CA GLU A 244 20.21 -15.40 3.58
C GLU A 244 21.02 -15.44 2.26
N GLN A 245 20.36 -15.32 1.10
CA GLN A 245 20.99 -15.02 -0.19
C GLN A 245 20.58 -13.67 -0.81
N ARG A 246 19.96 -12.75 -0.07
CA ARG A 246 19.62 -11.41 -0.57
C ARG A 246 19.93 -10.33 0.47
N GLU A 247 21.14 -9.81 0.38
CA GLU A 247 21.61 -8.63 1.10
C GLU A 247 20.70 -7.40 0.86
N ASN A 248 20.28 -6.78 1.96
CA ASN A 248 19.36 -5.65 2.00
C ASN A 248 20.05 -4.38 2.52
N PRO A 249 19.65 -3.20 2.05
CA PRO A 249 18.89 -2.29 2.92
C PRO A 249 17.50 -1.87 2.38
N SER A 250 16.67 -1.41 3.32
CA SER A 250 15.29 -0.83 3.40
C SER A 250 14.23 -0.85 2.23
N PRO A 251 12.91 -0.99 2.54
CA PRO A 251 11.91 -1.44 1.56
C PRO A 251 11.14 -0.37 0.75
N LEU A 252 11.50 0.92 0.70
CA LEU A 252 10.81 1.83 -0.25
C LEU A 252 11.68 2.97 -0.81
N GLY A 253 12.65 3.50 -0.05
CA GLY A 253 13.66 4.42 -0.57
C GLY A 253 14.80 3.71 -1.31
N VAL A 254 15.31 2.61 -0.73
CA VAL A 254 16.30 1.74 -1.40
C VAL A 254 15.64 0.85 -2.44
N LEU A 255 14.35 0.55 -2.32
CA LEU A 255 13.56 -0.11 -3.37
C LEU A 255 13.41 0.80 -4.60
N ALA A 256 13.20 2.12 -4.42
CA ALA A 256 13.28 3.07 -5.52
C ALA A 256 14.69 3.13 -6.12
N LEU A 257 15.76 3.30 -5.33
CA LEU A 257 17.13 3.36 -5.88
C LEU A 257 17.59 2.06 -6.56
N ARG A 258 17.35 0.88 -5.96
CA ARG A 258 17.67 -0.43 -6.55
C ARG A 258 16.79 -0.74 -7.74
N ARG A 259 15.50 -0.38 -7.73
CA ARG A 259 14.62 -0.52 -8.89
C ARG A 259 15.11 0.38 -10.01
N ASN A 260 15.43 1.64 -9.74
CA ASN A 260 15.95 2.59 -10.72
C ASN A 260 17.25 2.08 -11.35
N VAL A 261 18.19 1.58 -10.54
CA VAL A 261 19.44 0.97 -11.03
C VAL A 261 19.15 -0.28 -11.87
N ARG A 262 18.30 -1.19 -11.40
CA ARG A 262 17.92 -2.39 -12.16
C ARG A 262 17.18 -2.07 -13.46
N MET A 263 16.38 -1.01 -13.47
CA MET A 263 15.66 -0.53 -14.65
C MET A 263 16.63 0.15 -15.62
N ALA A 264 17.63 0.87 -15.12
CA ALA A 264 18.72 1.40 -15.94
C ALA A 264 19.60 0.27 -16.54
N GLU A 265 19.97 -0.73 -15.74
CA GLU A 265 20.69 -1.93 -16.22
C GLU A 265 19.88 -2.72 -17.24
N LEU A 266 18.56 -2.85 -17.03
CA LEU A 266 17.66 -3.47 -18.00
C LEU A 266 17.58 -2.62 -19.27
N ALA A 267 17.52 -1.30 -19.15
CA ALA A 267 17.54 -0.40 -20.30
C ALA A 267 18.81 -0.59 -21.13
N GLU A 268 19.98 -0.65 -20.50
CA GLU A 268 21.25 -0.93 -21.19
C GLU A 268 21.22 -2.28 -21.92
N LYS A 269 20.71 -3.33 -21.27
CA LYS A 269 20.55 -4.66 -21.90
C LYS A 269 19.59 -4.68 -23.08
N LEU A 270 18.55 -3.84 -23.03
CA LEU A 270 17.58 -3.67 -24.11
C LEU A 270 18.04 -2.65 -25.15
N HIS A 271 19.25 -2.09 -25.03
CA HIS A 271 19.73 -0.97 -25.86
C HIS A 271 18.77 0.23 -25.89
N GLY A 272 18.05 0.44 -24.79
CA GLY A 272 17.04 1.47 -24.60
C GLY A 272 17.49 2.68 -23.78
N LYS A 273 16.64 3.71 -23.73
CA LYS A 273 16.84 4.94 -22.97
C LYS A 273 16.06 4.91 -21.66
N TYR A 274 16.75 5.07 -20.54
CA TYR A 274 16.16 5.14 -19.20
C TYR A 274 15.84 6.58 -18.77
N GLU A 275 14.66 6.79 -18.20
CA GLU A 275 14.21 8.04 -17.58
C GLU A 275 13.55 7.76 -16.22
N GLY A 276 14.09 8.30 -15.13
CA GLY A 276 13.60 8.00 -13.78
C GLY A 276 12.18 8.51 -13.49
N ARG A 277 11.77 9.61 -14.11
CA ARG A 277 10.41 10.16 -14.02
C ARG A 277 10.01 10.76 -15.36
N ALA A 278 8.95 10.24 -15.96
CA ALA A 278 8.45 10.77 -17.23
C ALA A 278 7.69 12.08 -17.01
N LYS A 279 7.89 13.04 -17.93
CA LYS A 279 7.11 14.29 -17.97
C LYS A 279 5.77 14.12 -18.68
N ASN A 280 5.60 13.05 -19.47
CA ASN A 280 4.43 12.82 -20.30
C ASN A 280 3.77 11.50 -19.93
N VAL A 281 2.47 11.53 -19.58
CA VAL A 281 1.71 10.39 -19.02
C VAL A 281 0.77 9.76 -20.06
N THR A 282 0.61 10.40 -21.22
CA THR A 282 -0.45 10.12 -22.20
C THR A 282 -0.37 8.71 -22.81
N CYS A 283 0.81 8.11 -22.91
CA CYS A 283 1.00 6.76 -23.48
C CYS A 283 0.28 5.64 -22.69
N PHE A 284 -0.08 5.88 -21.43
CA PHE A 284 -0.76 4.91 -20.57
C PHE A 284 -2.24 5.21 -20.31
N GLU A 285 -2.84 6.14 -21.07
CA GLU A 285 -4.25 6.54 -20.93
C GLU A 285 -5.24 5.38 -21.15
N ALA A 286 -4.87 4.36 -21.92
CA ALA A 286 -5.66 3.14 -22.07
C ALA A 286 -6.01 2.49 -20.72
N VAL A 287 -5.10 2.56 -19.74
CA VAL A 287 -5.33 2.02 -18.39
C VAL A 287 -6.38 2.83 -17.64
N ASN A 288 -6.40 4.17 -17.84
CA ASN A 288 -7.36 5.07 -17.21
C ASN A 288 -8.79 4.80 -17.67
N LEU A 289 -8.97 4.54 -18.98
CA LEU A 289 -10.27 4.32 -19.61
C LEU A 289 -11.02 3.10 -19.07
N PHE A 290 -10.31 2.10 -18.55
CA PHE A 290 -10.89 0.78 -18.28
C PHE A 290 -10.78 0.28 -16.83
N GLN A 291 -10.05 0.97 -15.96
CA GLN A 291 -9.94 0.63 -14.55
C GLN A 291 -10.67 1.58 -13.59
N GLU A 292 -11.28 2.68 -14.07
CA GLU A 292 -11.84 3.74 -13.20
C GLU A 292 -10.80 4.32 -12.20
N ARG A 293 -9.51 4.23 -12.56
CA ARG A 293 -8.37 4.73 -11.79
C ARG A 293 -7.58 5.68 -12.67
N GLU A 294 -7.09 6.76 -12.08
CA GLU A 294 -6.26 7.73 -12.77
C GLU A 294 -4.77 7.38 -12.55
N VAL A 295 -3.99 7.35 -13.63
CA VAL A 295 -2.53 7.33 -13.57
C VAL A 295 -2.08 8.64 -12.95
N SER A 296 -1.69 8.60 -11.69
CA SER A 296 -1.24 9.79 -10.95
C SER A 296 0.23 10.09 -11.18
N GLU A 297 1.03 9.07 -11.47
CA GLU A 297 2.47 9.22 -11.64
C GLU A 297 3.08 8.09 -12.48
N VAL A 298 4.09 8.42 -13.28
CA VAL A 298 4.88 7.47 -14.09
C VAL A 298 6.35 7.61 -13.73
N ARG A 299 6.98 6.49 -13.35
CA ARG A 299 8.38 6.40 -12.94
C ARG A 299 9.09 5.27 -13.70
N ASN A 300 10.42 5.28 -13.66
CA ASN A 300 11.27 4.20 -14.15
C ASN A 300 10.98 3.78 -15.59
N CYS A 301 10.96 4.76 -16.49
CA CYS A 301 10.61 4.55 -17.88
C CYS A 301 11.82 4.04 -18.66
N ILE A 302 11.62 2.98 -19.42
CA ILE A 302 12.59 2.45 -20.38
C ILE A 302 11.93 2.54 -21.75
N HIS A 303 12.53 3.31 -22.65
CA HIS A 303 12.12 3.39 -24.04
C HIS A 303 13.08 2.54 -24.87
N PHE A 304 12.57 1.57 -25.62
CA PHE A 304 13.36 0.61 -26.38
C PHE A 304 12.55 0.09 -27.57
N GLU A 305 13.15 -0.77 -28.38
CA GLU A 305 12.48 -1.38 -29.53
C GLU A 305 12.22 -2.87 -29.27
N VAL A 306 11.01 -3.33 -29.62
CA VAL A 306 10.65 -4.76 -29.66
C VAL A 306 10.39 -5.12 -31.11
N GLY A 307 11.34 -5.79 -31.75
CA GLY A 307 11.31 -6.05 -33.19
C GLY A 307 11.45 -4.76 -34.01
N LYS A 308 10.35 -4.24 -34.55
CA LYS A 308 10.29 -2.95 -35.27
C LYS A 308 9.36 -1.92 -34.60
N LEU A 309 8.86 -2.24 -33.41
CA LEU A 309 7.89 -1.40 -32.69
C LEU A 309 8.57 -0.66 -31.56
N GLU A 310 8.22 0.62 -31.40
CA GLU A 310 8.59 1.40 -30.23
C GLU A 310 7.85 0.84 -29.01
N ALA A 311 8.60 0.53 -27.95
CA ALA A 311 8.09 -0.01 -26.71
C ALA A 311 8.52 0.87 -25.53
N THR A 312 7.60 1.07 -24.58
CA THR A 312 7.88 1.80 -23.34
C THR A 312 7.47 0.96 -22.14
N MET A 313 8.42 0.61 -21.28
CA MET A 313 8.15 -0.06 -20.01
C MET A 313 8.26 0.95 -18.87
N ALA A 314 7.28 0.99 -17.97
CA ALA A 314 7.27 1.94 -16.87
C ALA A 314 6.60 1.37 -15.61
N ASP A 315 6.91 1.97 -14.47
CA ASP A 315 6.17 1.76 -13.22
C ASP A 315 5.17 2.92 -13.05
N ILE A 316 3.88 2.61 -13.03
CA ILE A 316 2.80 3.62 -12.92
C ILE A 316 2.07 3.50 -11.58
N SER A 317 1.77 4.65 -10.98
CA SER A 317 0.92 4.76 -9.78
C SER A 317 -0.51 5.04 -10.20
N LEU A 318 -1.42 4.15 -9.81
CA LEU A 318 -2.84 4.28 -10.07
C LEU A 318 -3.55 4.74 -8.81
N ARG A 319 -4.31 5.84 -8.92
CA ARG A 319 -5.15 6.38 -7.86
C ARG A 319 -6.61 6.02 -8.11
N SER A 320 -7.27 5.42 -7.12
CA SER A 320 -8.71 5.20 -7.18
C SER A 320 -9.47 6.53 -7.12
N ALA A 321 -10.45 6.73 -8.00
CA ALA A 321 -11.36 7.87 -7.96
C ALA A 321 -12.36 7.80 -6.78
N SER A 322 -12.38 6.71 -6.01
CA SER A 322 -13.28 6.57 -4.86
C SER A 322 -12.83 7.43 -3.68
N ARG A 323 -13.75 8.28 -3.18
CA ARG A 323 -13.51 9.20 -2.04
C ARG A 323 -13.24 8.50 -0.70
N PHE A 324 -13.22 7.17 -0.64
CA PHE A 324 -13.24 6.38 0.60
C PHE A 324 -12.06 5.42 0.76
N ALA A 325 -11.18 5.26 -0.23
CA ALA A 325 -9.99 4.41 -0.12
C ALA A 325 -8.82 4.96 -0.96
N HIS A 326 -7.92 5.71 -0.34
CA HIS A 326 -6.63 6.08 -0.91
C HIS A 326 -5.66 4.89 -0.87
N HIS A 327 -5.86 3.91 -1.75
CA HIS A 327 -4.82 2.93 -2.07
C HIS A 327 -4.21 3.34 -3.41
N ASP A 328 -3.06 4.02 -3.36
CA ASP A 328 -2.20 4.19 -4.52
C ASP A 328 -1.58 2.82 -4.82
N SER A 329 -1.96 2.20 -5.94
CA SER A 329 -1.37 0.92 -6.37
C SER A 329 -0.29 1.17 -7.41
N LEU A 330 0.93 0.68 -7.15
CA LEU A 330 2.05 0.76 -8.08
C LEU A 330 2.11 -0.51 -8.93
N ILE A 331 2.09 -0.37 -10.24
CA ILE A 331 2.11 -1.49 -11.19
C ILE A 331 3.16 -1.28 -12.28
N THR A 332 3.73 -2.37 -12.79
CA THR A 332 4.61 -2.31 -13.98
C THR A 332 3.77 -2.54 -15.23
N VAL A 333 3.98 -1.69 -16.23
CA VAL A 333 3.27 -1.72 -17.51
C VAL A 333 4.26 -1.71 -18.66
N LEU A 334 3.87 -2.36 -19.76
CA LEU A 334 4.56 -2.31 -21.04
C LEU A 334 3.59 -1.77 -22.08
N HIS A 335 3.93 -0.64 -22.68
CA HIS A 335 3.23 -0.07 -23.81
C HIS A 335 3.97 -0.41 -25.10
N LEU A 336 3.24 -0.90 -26.10
CA LEU A 336 3.71 -1.13 -27.45
C LEU A 336 2.99 -0.15 -28.37
N ARG A 337 3.74 0.68 -29.07
CA ARG A 337 3.18 1.63 -30.04
C ARG A 337 2.78 0.87 -31.30
N LEU A 338 1.46 0.81 -31.53
CA LEU A 338 0.83 0.11 -32.63
C LEU A 338 -0.23 1.01 -33.24
N GLU A 339 -0.33 0.99 -34.57
CA GLU A 339 -1.38 1.70 -35.29
C GLU A 339 -2.65 0.84 -35.39
N ASN A 340 -3.82 1.49 -35.43
CA ASN A 340 -5.12 0.84 -35.65
C ASN A 340 -5.52 -0.21 -34.58
N VAL A 341 -5.11 -0.03 -33.33
CA VAL A 341 -5.56 -0.88 -32.21
C VAL A 341 -6.97 -0.42 -31.76
N PRO A 342 -7.98 -1.31 -31.75
CA PRO A 342 -9.32 -0.95 -31.28
C PRO A 342 -9.33 -0.71 -29.77
N GLU A 343 -10.37 -0.03 -29.29
CA GLU A 343 -10.53 0.23 -27.86
C GLU A 343 -11.08 -1.02 -27.15
N PHE A 344 -10.24 -1.70 -26.36
CA PHE A 344 -10.63 -2.92 -25.63
C PHE A 344 -9.88 -3.12 -24.32
N ARG A 345 -10.43 -3.96 -23.44
CA ARG A 345 -9.74 -4.55 -22.30
C ARG A 345 -9.92 -6.07 -22.29
N LEU A 346 -8.82 -6.78 -22.07
CA LEU A 346 -8.79 -8.21 -21.83
C LEU A 346 -8.27 -8.43 -20.41
N LEU A 347 -9.12 -8.98 -19.54
CA LEU A 347 -8.79 -9.24 -18.15
C LEU A 347 -8.85 -10.74 -17.91
N ARG A 348 -7.92 -11.27 -17.11
CA ARG A 348 -8.07 -12.64 -16.62
C ARG A 348 -9.29 -12.70 -15.69
N GLU A 349 -10.23 -13.58 -16.01
CA GLU A 349 -11.46 -13.75 -15.24
C GLU A 349 -11.17 -14.57 -13.97
N MET A 350 -11.53 -14.06 -12.79
CA MET A 350 -11.68 -14.90 -11.59
C MET A 350 -13.13 -15.37 -11.51
N MET A 351 -13.40 -16.59 -11.00
CA MET A 351 -14.77 -17.16 -10.94
C MET A 351 -15.83 -16.29 -10.23
N LEU A 352 -15.43 -15.23 -9.51
CA LEU A 352 -16.31 -14.25 -8.89
C LEU A 352 -16.68 -13.06 -9.80
N ASP A 353 -15.92 -12.78 -10.87
CA ASP A 353 -16.16 -11.68 -11.79
C ASP A 353 -17.41 -11.93 -12.66
N LYS A 354 -17.76 -13.21 -12.91
CA LYS A 354 -19.02 -13.62 -13.56
C LYS A 354 -20.28 -13.11 -12.85
N MET A 355 -20.22 -12.79 -11.56
CA MET A 355 -21.37 -12.29 -10.80
C MET A 355 -21.47 -10.77 -10.74
N LEU A 356 -20.42 -10.05 -11.14
CA LEU A 356 -20.34 -8.59 -11.10
C LEU A 356 -20.27 -8.05 -12.53
N GLU A 357 -21.35 -8.28 -13.28
CA GLU A 357 -21.61 -7.54 -14.52
C GLU A 357 -21.69 -6.04 -14.18
N SER A 358 -20.57 -5.33 -14.33
CA SER A 358 -20.55 -3.88 -14.23
C SER A 358 -21.27 -3.30 -15.43
N VAL A 359 -22.37 -2.61 -15.15
CA VAL A 359 -23.24 -1.84 -16.05
C VAL A 359 -22.52 -1.30 -17.32
N GLY A 360 -22.89 -1.83 -18.49
CA GLY A 360 -22.77 -1.11 -19.77
C GLY A 360 -21.88 -1.71 -20.88
N ARG A 361 -21.12 -2.79 -20.66
CA ARG A 361 -20.33 -3.45 -21.72
C ARG A 361 -20.48 -4.97 -21.66
N GLN A 362 -20.93 -5.57 -22.77
CA GLN A 362 -21.09 -7.02 -22.91
C GLN A 362 -19.74 -7.70 -23.17
N ASP A 363 -19.59 -8.92 -22.69
CA ASP A 363 -18.41 -9.75 -22.94
C ASP A 363 -18.40 -10.28 -24.38
N ILE A 364 -17.21 -10.33 -24.99
CA ILE A 364 -17.00 -10.72 -26.39
C ILE A 364 -16.43 -12.13 -26.43
N ASP A 365 -17.33 -13.11 -26.56
CA ASP A 365 -16.97 -14.51 -26.58
C ASP A 365 -16.53 -15.04 -27.95
N PHE A 366 -15.58 -15.97 -27.96
CA PHE A 366 -15.16 -16.72 -29.15
C PHE A 366 -15.64 -18.17 -29.07
N SER A 367 -16.72 -18.51 -29.76
CA SER A 367 -17.33 -19.86 -29.70
C SER A 367 -16.38 -20.99 -30.14
N ASN A 368 -15.42 -20.71 -31.01
CA ASN A 368 -14.41 -21.67 -31.46
C ASN A 368 -13.26 -21.85 -30.44
N TYR A 369 -13.17 -20.99 -29.42
CA TYR A 369 -12.13 -20.99 -28.39
C TYR A 369 -12.77 -20.89 -26.99
N PRO A 370 -13.50 -21.93 -26.56
CA PRO A 370 -14.25 -21.90 -25.29
C PRO A 370 -13.32 -21.80 -24.08
N GLU A 371 -12.11 -22.34 -24.15
CA GLU A 371 -11.11 -22.22 -23.09
C GLU A 371 -10.66 -20.76 -22.91
N PHE A 372 -10.41 -20.03 -23.99
CA PHE A 372 -10.13 -18.58 -23.93
C PHE A 372 -11.27 -17.80 -23.28
N SER A 373 -12.50 -17.97 -23.78
CA SER A 373 -13.71 -17.30 -23.27
C SER A 373 -14.02 -17.62 -21.81
N ASN A 374 -13.62 -18.78 -21.30
CA ASN A 374 -13.82 -19.13 -19.89
C ASN A 374 -12.75 -18.56 -18.95
N HIS A 375 -11.63 -18.10 -19.48
CA HIS A 375 -10.48 -17.63 -18.69
C HIS A 375 -10.25 -16.13 -18.81
N TYR A 376 -10.81 -15.49 -19.82
CA TYR A 376 -10.64 -14.07 -20.06
C TYR A 376 -11.99 -13.39 -20.30
N LEU A 377 -12.15 -12.25 -19.63
CA LEU A 377 -13.21 -11.28 -19.88
C LEU A 377 -12.69 -10.30 -20.94
N LEU A 378 -13.31 -10.28 -22.12
CA LEU A 378 -12.96 -9.38 -23.22
C LEU A 378 -14.08 -8.38 -23.45
N GLN A 379 -13.79 -7.10 -23.26
CA GLN A 379 -14.77 -6.03 -23.49
C GLN A 379 -14.18 -4.96 -24.40
N GLY A 380 -15.02 -4.37 -25.26
CA GLY A 380 -14.61 -3.29 -26.14
C GLY A 380 -15.75 -2.35 -26.49
N THR A 381 -15.40 -1.18 -27.04
CA THR A 381 -16.41 -0.18 -27.46
C THR A 381 -17.10 -0.58 -28.77
N GLN A 382 -16.38 -1.23 -29.69
CA GLN A 382 -16.93 -1.77 -30.94
C GLN A 382 -16.57 -3.25 -31.10
N GLU A 383 -17.57 -4.14 -31.00
CA GLU A 383 -17.36 -5.59 -31.01
C GLU A 383 -16.71 -6.09 -32.31
N ASN A 384 -17.17 -5.60 -33.46
CA ASN A 384 -16.67 -6.06 -34.77
C ASN A 384 -15.17 -5.80 -34.93
N ASP A 385 -14.69 -4.60 -34.56
CA ASP A 385 -13.29 -4.22 -34.68
C ASP A 385 -12.40 -5.08 -33.75
N VAL A 386 -12.89 -5.35 -32.55
CA VAL A 386 -12.19 -6.22 -31.59
C VAL A 386 -12.12 -7.66 -32.11
N ARG A 387 -13.20 -8.21 -32.67
CA ARG A 387 -13.20 -9.55 -33.25
C ARG A 387 -12.24 -9.69 -34.44
N ILE A 388 -12.12 -8.65 -35.27
CA ILE A 388 -11.17 -8.63 -36.39
C ILE A 388 -9.73 -8.57 -35.87
N PHE A 389 -9.47 -7.80 -34.82
CA PHE A 389 -8.15 -7.64 -34.23
C PHE A 389 -7.63 -8.92 -33.56
N PHE A 390 -8.50 -9.67 -32.86
CA PHE A 390 -8.15 -10.93 -32.19
C PHE A 390 -8.15 -12.10 -33.17
N THR A 391 -7.05 -12.27 -33.91
CA THR A 391 -6.89 -13.37 -34.87
C THR A 391 -6.85 -14.75 -34.19
N PRO A 392 -7.22 -15.84 -34.88
CA PRO A 392 -7.10 -17.22 -34.37
C PRO A 392 -5.79 -17.54 -33.67
N LYS A 393 -4.66 -17.21 -34.32
CA LYS A 393 -3.31 -17.43 -33.78
C LYS A 393 -3.06 -16.64 -32.49
N MET A 394 -3.59 -15.42 -32.40
CA MET A 394 -3.47 -14.58 -31.22
C MET A 394 -4.27 -15.16 -30.05
N VAL A 395 -5.50 -15.60 -30.30
CA VAL A 395 -6.37 -16.22 -29.28
C VAL A 395 -5.73 -17.50 -28.72
N GLU A 396 -5.25 -18.41 -29.58
CA GLU A 396 -4.54 -19.63 -29.17
C GLU A 396 -3.30 -19.32 -28.30
N TYR A 397 -2.58 -18.25 -28.64
CA TYR A 397 -1.40 -17.84 -27.88
C TYR A 397 -1.75 -17.28 -26.50
N LEU A 398 -2.81 -16.49 -26.39
CA LEU A 398 -3.30 -15.94 -25.13
C LEU A 398 -3.83 -17.04 -24.20
N GLU A 399 -4.39 -18.09 -24.77
CA GLU A 399 -4.83 -19.28 -24.04
C GLU A 399 -3.65 -20.06 -23.42
N MET A 400 -2.55 -20.17 -24.17
CA MET A 400 -1.33 -20.85 -23.72
C MET A 400 -0.57 -20.05 -22.65
N TYR A 401 -0.48 -18.73 -22.79
CA TYR A 401 0.27 -17.85 -21.89
C TYR A 401 -0.65 -17.10 -20.93
N LYS A 402 -1.06 -17.78 -19.86
CA LYS A 402 -1.95 -17.24 -18.84
C LYS A 402 -1.26 -16.19 -17.95
N GLY A 403 -1.99 -15.13 -17.58
CA GLY A 403 -1.59 -14.21 -16.50
C GLY A 403 -1.27 -12.77 -16.91
N TYR A 404 -1.56 -12.38 -18.15
CA TYR A 404 -1.40 -11.01 -18.64
C TYR A 404 -2.76 -10.37 -18.90
N ASN A 405 -2.88 -9.07 -18.59
CA ASN A 405 -4.00 -8.24 -18.98
C ASN A 405 -3.57 -7.36 -20.17
N LEU A 406 -4.50 -7.10 -21.09
CA LEU A 406 -4.27 -6.26 -22.26
C LEU A 406 -5.26 -5.10 -22.29
N TYR A 407 -4.80 -3.92 -22.66
CA TYR A 407 -5.62 -2.73 -22.89
C TYR A 407 -5.24 -2.12 -24.23
N GLY A 408 -6.18 -1.99 -25.14
CA GLY A 408 -5.98 -1.41 -26.47
C GLY A 408 -6.65 -0.05 -26.59
N ASN A 409 -5.97 0.89 -27.27
CA ASN A 409 -6.56 2.14 -27.74
C ASN A 409 -5.76 2.71 -28.93
N SER A 410 -6.12 3.91 -29.41
CA SER A 410 -5.42 4.60 -30.51
C SER A 410 -3.93 4.89 -30.26
N ALA A 411 -3.46 4.87 -29.01
CA ALA A 411 -2.05 5.05 -28.66
C ALA A 411 -1.26 3.73 -28.75
N GLY A 412 -1.93 2.58 -28.78
CA GLY A 412 -1.30 1.26 -28.93
C GLY A 412 -1.85 0.23 -27.94
N LEU A 413 -0.99 -0.73 -27.58
CA LEU A 413 -1.32 -1.84 -26.69
C LEU A 413 -0.58 -1.73 -25.37
N VAL A 414 -1.29 -1.72 -24.25
CA VAL A 414 -0.71 -1.78 -22.90
C VAL A 414 -0.89 -3.18 -22.33
N ILE A 415 0.21 -3.75 -21.85
CA ILE A 415 0.30 -5.08 -21.25
C ILE A 415 0.65 -4.92 -19.78
N THR A 416 -0.09 -5.61 -18.91
CA THR A 416 0.18 -5.66 -17.47
C THR A 416 0.14 -7.10 -16.97
N ARG A 417 0.77 -7.38 -15.83
CA ARG A 417 0.74 -8.70 -15.20
C ARG A 417 0.18 -8.59 -13.78
N ASN A 418 -0.97 -9.23 -13.54
CA ASN A 418 -1.66 -9.26 -12.24
C ASN A 418 -1.91 -7.89 -11.58
N ASN A 419 -1.86 -6.78 -12.34
CA ASN A 419 -1.92 -5.42 -11.82
C ASN A 419 -1.01 -5.19 -10.59
N ALA A 420 0.23 -5.66 -10.67
CA ALA A 420 1.23 -5.53 -9.61
C ALA A 420 2.57 -5.01 -10.17
N LEU A 421 3.44 -4.55 -9.27
CA LEU A 421 4.84 -4.29 -9.59
C LEU A 421 5.55 -5.64 -9.81
N ILE A 422 6.28 -5.79 -10.91
CA ILE A 422 6.90 -7.07 -11.27
C ILE A 422 8.44 -7.00 -11.25
N SER A 423 9.08 -8.13 -10.96
CA SER A 423 10.53 -8.27 -10.92
C SER A 423 11.18 -8.18 -12.32
N VAL A 424 12.50 -7.99 -12.41
CA VAL A 424 13.23 -7.96 -13.69
C VAL A 424 13.06 -9.26 -14.49
N GLY A 425 13.06 -10.41 -13.82
CA GLY A 425 12.78 -11.69 -14.48
C GLY A 425 11.37 -11.74 -15.07
N GLU A 426 10.37 -11.22 -14.35
CA GLU A 426 8.99 -11.16 -14.84
C GLU A 426 8.80 -10.11 -15.94
N MET A 427 9.58 -9.01 -15.93
CA MET A 427 9.63 -8.04 -17.03
C MET A 427 10.18 -8.70 -18.30
N LEU A 428 11.26 -9.48 -18.20
CA LEU A 428 11.80 -10.23 -19.34
C LEU A 428 10.80 -11.28 -19.86
N GLN A 429 10.07 -11.97 -18.97
CA GLN A 429 8.98 -12.86 -19.38
C GLN A 429 7.84 -12.10 -20.08
N MET A 430 7.47 -10.92 -19.58
CA MET A 430 6.47 -10.06 -20.23
C MET A 430 6.94 -9.58 -21.60
N LEU A 431 8.25 -9.32 -21.77
CA LEU A 431 8.84 -8.98 -23.06
C LEU A 431 8.77 -10.16 -24.03
N GLN A 432 9.21 -11.35 -23.62
CA GLN A 432 9.10 -12.57 -24.42
C GLN A 432 7.65 -12.85 -24.83
N PHE A 433 6.73 -12.69 -23.88
CA PHE A 433 5.30 -12.80 -24.15
C PHE A 433 4.86 -11.79 -25.22
N SER A 434 5.28 -10.52 -25.08
CA SER A 434 4.93 -9.43 -25.98
C SER A 434 5.50 -9.62 -27.39
N GLU A 435 6.72 -10.13 -27.54
CA GLU A 435 7.34 -10.47 -28.82
C GLU A 435 6.53 -11.56 -29.53
N GLY A 436 6.18 -12.63 -28.82
CA GLY A 436 5.36 -13.71 -29.37
C GLY A 436 3.94 -13.25 -29.74
N LEU A 437 3.39 -12.27 -29.02
CA LEU A 437 2.10 -11.66 -29.32
C LEU A 437 2.21 -10.81 -30.60
N VAL A 438 3.18 -9.91 -30.68
CA VAL A 438 3.42 -9.04 -31.84
C VAL A 438 3.66 -9.86 -33.11
N LEU A 439 4.43 -10.94 -33.03
CA LEU A 439 4.67 -11.83 -34.18
C LEU A 439 3.36 -12.41 -34.73
N ARG A 440 2.39 -12.71 -33.87
CA ARG A 440 1.09 -13.26 -34.27
C ARG A 440 0.10 -12.18 -34.72
N MET A 441 0.30 -10.94 -34.28
CA MET A 441 -0.44 -9.77 -34.76
C MET A 441 0.01 -9.34 -36.16
N LEU A 442 1.33 -9.32 -36.41
CA LEU A 442 1.92 -8.88 -37.68
C LEU A 442 1.90 -9.96 -38.78
N GLN A 443 1.72 -11.23 -38.39
CA GLN A 443 1.42 -12.32 -39.32
C GLN A 443 -0.08 -12.32 -39.62
N THR A 444 -0.58 -11.29 -40.28
CA THR A 444 -1.87 -11.43 -40.99
C THR A 444 -1.74 -12.52 -42.05
N PRO A 445 -2.79 -13.33 -42.29
CA PRO A 445 -2.80 -14.33 -43.35
C PRO A 445 -2.54 -13.74 -44.74
#